data_AF-A0AA45TUS1-F1
#
_entry.id   AF-A0AA45TUS1-F1
#
_cell.length_a   1.000
_cell.length_b   1.000
_cell.length_c   1.000
_cell.angle_alpha   90.00
_cell.angle_beta   90.00
_cell.angle_gamma   90.00
#
_symmetry.space_group_name_H-M   'P 1'
#
loop_
_entity.id
_entity.type
_entity.pdbx_description
1 polymer ?
#
loop_
_entity_poly.entity_id
_entity_poly.type
_entity_poly.pdbx_seq_one_letter_code
_entity_poly.pdbx_strand_id
1 'polypeptide(L)'
;MEILSRLPLKSLLQFNLVSKQWRSLIQSGSVKSVVLKHKVLVCGMFSSLYSIDEDCCVKRVPKPSQKNPSHGDVEIFGSCNGLILIRVHDDLFLWNPLTRCSKKVLGYKDLHDEDYYIVSGLCFDSLSNEY
;
A
#
# COMPACT_ATOMS: atom_id res chain seq x y z
N MET A 1 -15.31 3.84 -24.29
CA MET A 1 -14.63 4.31 -23.06
C MET A 1 -13.21 3.74 -22.98
N GLU A 2 -12.37 3.97 -24.00
CA GLU A 2 -10.99 3.46 -24.02
C GLU A 2 -9.95 4.49 -23.56
N ILE A 3 -10.27 5.79 -23.64
CA ILE A 3 -9.30 6.86 -23.40
C ILE A 3 -8.81 6.82 -21.95
N LEU A 4 -9.69 6.67 -20.97
CA LEU A 4 -9.31 6.64 -19.55
C LEU A 4 -8.39 5.47 -19.21
N SER A 5 -8.59 4.29 -19.82
CA SER A 5 -7.75 3.11 -19.57
C SER A 5 -6.31 3.26 -20.05
N ARG A 6 -6.04 4.24 -20.92
CA ARG A 6 -4.71 4.52 -21.47
C ARG A 6 -3.96 5.60 -20.69
N LEU A 7 -4.57 6.18 -19.66
CA LEU A 7 -4.00 7.29 -18.91
C LEU A 7 -3.13 6.78 -17.75
N PRO A 8 -2.02 7.46 -17.44
CA PRO A 8 -1.24 7.18 -16.24
C PRO A 8 -2.10 7.27 -14.98
N LEU A 9 -1.83 6.42 -13.99
CA LEU A 9 -2.60 6.36 -12.72
C LEU A 9 -2.75 7.74 -12.05
N LYS A 10 -1.71 8.57 -12.10
CA LYS A 10 -1.74 9.93 -11.53
C LYS A 10 -2.79 10.82 -12.20
N SER A 11 -2.87 10.78 -13.53
CA SER A 11 -3.90 11.51 -14.28
C SER A 11 -5.29 10.96 -13.99
N LEU A 12 -5.41 9.63 -13.89
CA LEU A 12 -6.66 8.95 -13.52
C LEU A 12 -7.16 9.35 -12.12
N LEU A 13 -6.26 9.46 -11.14
CA LEU A 13 -6.55 9.99 -9.80
C LEU A 13 -6.97 11.46 -9.83
N GLN A 14 -6.39 12.27 -10.72
CA GLN A 14 -6.82 13.66 -10.89
C GLN A 14 -8.22 13.74 -11.53
N PHE A 15 -8.52 12.92 -12.55
CA PHE A 15 -9.85 12.90 -13.19
C PHE A 15 -10.97 12.46 -12.24
N ASN A 16 -10.66 11.63 -11.23
CA ASN A 16 -11.59 11.31 -10.14
C ASN A 16 -12.04 12.54 -9.34
N LEU A 17 -11.28 13.64 -9.37
CA LEU A 17 -11.58 14.88 -8.64
C LEU A 17 -12.29 15.93 -9.50
N VAL A 18 -12.38 15.73 -10.82
CA VAL A 18 -12.90 16.74 -11.77
C VAL A 18 -14.42 16.72 -11.87
N SER A 19 -15.07 15.55 -11.90
CA SER A 19 -16.53 15.48 -11.93
C SER A 19 -17.07 14.14 -11.40
N LYS A 20 -18.32 14.18 -10.90
CA LYS A 20 -19.05 12.99 -10.42
C LYS A 20 -19.23 11.93 -11.50
N GLN A 21 -19.42 12.34 -12.76
CA GLN A 21 -19.53 11.41 -13.90
C GLN A 21 -18.21 10.71 -14.18
N TRP A 22 -17.09 11.44 -14.23
CA TRP A 22 -15.76 10.83 -14.41
C TRP A 22 -15.42 9.88 -13.27
N ARG A 23 -15.69 10.27 -12.02
CA ARG A 23 -15.51 9.41 -10.85
C ARG A 23 -16.35 8.13 -10.93
N SER A 24 -17.64 8.25 -11.28
CA SER A 24 -18.53 7.10 -11.43
C SER A 24 -18.04 6.15 -12.53
N LEU A 25 -17.56 6.69 -13.66
CA LEU A 25 -17.04 5.91 -14.79
C LEU A 25 -15.71 5.21 -14.49
N ILE A 26 -14.87 5.81 -13.64
CA ILE A 26 -13.61 5.19 -13.18
C ILE A 26 -13.89 4.08 -12.17
N GLN A 27 -14.85 4.30 -11.25
CA GLN A 27 -15.23 3.34 -10.22
C GLN A 27 -16.08 2.17 -10.75
N SER A 28 -16.84 2.35 -11.84
CA SER A 28 -17.71 1.32 -12.42
C SER A 28 -16.97 0.21 -13.20
N GLY A 29 -15.64 0.15 -13.12
CA GLY A 29 -14.84 -0.94 -13.69
C GLY A 29 -14.66 -0.90 -15.22
N SER A 30 -15.19 0.11 -15.91
CA SER A 30 -15.00 0.28 -17.37
C SER A 30 -13.57 0.69 -17.75
N VAL A 31 -12.78 1.15 -16.78
CA VAL A 31 -11.35 1.40 -16.95
C VAL A 31 -10.63 0.08 -16.66
N LYS A 32 -10.36 -0.69 -17.72
CA LYS A 32 -9.46 -1.84 -17.62
C LYS A 32 -8.14 -1.34 -17.01
N SER A 33 -7.76 -2.03 -15.93
CA SER A 33 -6.56 -1.85 -15.13
C SER A 33 -5.47 -1.05 -15.85
N VAL A 34 -5.12 0.11 -15.31
CA VAL A 34 -3.82 0.75 -15.61
C VAL A 34 -2.81 -0.38 -15.61
N VAL A 35 -2.06 -0.58 -16.69
CA VAL A 35 -1.05 -1.64 -16.75
C VAL A 35 -0.13 -1.46 -15.55
N LEU A 36 -0.40 -2.22 -14.49
CA LEU A 36 0.40 -2.24 -13.30
C LEU A 36 1.63 -3.01 -13.75
N LYS A 37 2.68 -2.28 -14.14
CA LYS A 37 4.00 -2.88 -14.26
C LYS A 37 4.23 -3.63 -12.96
N HIS A 38 4.55 -4.92 -13.04
CA HIS A 38 4.78 -5.72 -11.85
C HIS A 38 5.90 -5.05 -11.07
N LYS A 39 5.61 -4.72 -9.81
CA LYS A 39 6.57 -4.10 -8.90
C LYS A 39 6.62 -4.94 -7.65
N VAL A 40 7.80 -5.44 -7.35
CA VAL A 40 8.09 -6.09 -6.09
C VAL A 40 8.53 -5.03 -5.11
N LEU A 41 7.89 -5.00 -3.94
CA LEU A 41 8.34 -4.14 -2.84
C LEU A 41 9.19 -4.96 -1.89
N VAL A 42 10.38 -4.44 -1.58
CA VAL A 42 11.40 -5.09 -0.77
C VAL A 42 11.77 -4.17 0.37
N CYS A 43 11.86 -4.74 1.57
CA CYS A 43 12.50 -4.08 2.70
C CYS A 43 13.98 -4.46 2.72
N GLY A 44 14.87 -3.50 2.47
CA GLY A 44 16.30 -3.67 2.50
C GLY A 44 16.89 -3.45 3.90
N MET A 45 18.23 -3.53 3.99
CA MET A 45 18.96 -3.26 5.24
C MET A 45 18.59 -1.89 5.82
N PHE A 46 18.58 -1.80 7.16
CA PHE A 46 18.19 -0.61 7.91
C PHE A 46 16.77 -0.12 7.59
N SER A 47 15.89 -1.06 7.26
CA SER A 47 14.46 -0.81 7.06
C SER A 47 14.14 0.22 5.99
N SER A 48 14.91 0.19 4.90
CA SER A 48 14.70 1.03 3.73
C SER A 48 13.78 0.30 2.74
N LEU A 49 12.77 1.00 2.21
CA LEU A 49 11.82 0.41 1.26
C LEU A 49 12.26 0.68 -0.18
N TYR A 50 12.20 -0.35 -1.01
CA TYR A 50 12.53 -0.29 -2.42
C TYR A 50 11.44 -0.95 -3.26
N SER A 51 11.21 -0.43 -4.46
CA SER A 51 10.44 -1.10 -5.50
C SER A 51 11.38 -1.57 -6.60
N ILE A 52 11.22 -2.80 -7.03
CA ILE A 52 11.92 -3.41 -8.15
C ILE A 52 10.87 -3.62 -9.25
N ASP A 53 11.10 -3.09 -10.44
CA ASP A 53 10.23 -3.33 -11.60
C ASP A 53 10.75 -4.51 -12.46
N GLU A 54 9.98 -4.88 -13.49
CA GLU A 54 10.29 -5.98 -14.43
C GLU A 54 11.66 -5.82 -15.11
N ASP A 55 12.12 -4.57 -15.28
CA ASP A 55 13.43 -4.24 -15.84
C ASP A 55 14.55 -4.30 -14.78
N CYS A 56 14.27 -4.87 -13.60
CA CYS A 56 15.15 -4.92 -12.43
C CYS A 56 15.60 -3.53 -11.93
N CYS A 57 14.90 -2.46 -12.29
CA CYS A 57 15.26 -1.12 -11.83
C CYS A 57 14.81 -0.94 -10.38
N VAL A 58 15.78 -0.70 -9.50
CA VAL A 58 15.55 -0.46 -8.08
C VAL A 58 15.28 1.02 -7.84
N LYS A 59 14.13 1.34 -7.25
CA LYS A 59 13.75 2.70 -6.87
C LYS A 59 13.44 2.76 -5.38
N ARG A 60 14.01 3.72 -4.66
CA ARG A 60 13.69 3.95 -3.24
C ARG A 60 12.25 4.43 -3.12
N VAL A 61 11.51 3.83 -2.21
CA VAL A 61 10.13 4.22 -1.91
C VAL A 61 10.13 5.02 -0.60
N PRO A 62 9.55 6.23 -0.59
CA PRO A 62 9.47 7.01 0.64
C PRO A 62 8.60 6.28 1.67
N LYS A 63 9.09 6.25 2.91
CA LYS A 63 8.33 5.75 4.06
C LYS A 63 7.04 6.57 4.23
N PRO A 64 5.97 6.01 4.82
CA PRO A 64 4.81 6.79 5.21
C PRO A 64 5.25 7.94 6.12
N SER A 65 4.75 9.16 5.88
CA SER A 65 5.24 10.35 6.58
C SER A 65 4.98 10.23 8.09
N GLN A 66 6.04 10.10 8.88
CA GLN A 66 5.98 10.24 10.33
C GLN A 66 6.60 11.58 10.72
N LYS A 67 6.01 12.23 11.73
CA LYS A 67 6.49 13.52 12.25
C LYS A 67 7.89 13.41 12.89
N ASN A 68 8.34 12.20 13.21
CA ASN A 68 9.65 11.95 13.81
C ASN A 68 10.40 10.87 13.00
N PRO A 69 11.50 11.22 12.32
CA PRO A 69 12.33 10.27 11.59
C PRO A 69 13.33 9.62 12.55
N SER A 70 12.86 8.97 13.61
CA SER A 70 13.72 8.01 14.31
C SER A 70 13.98 6.83 13.39
N HIS A 71 15.14 6.19 13.54
CA HIS A 71 15.61 5.03 12.79
C HIS A 71 14.78 3.77 13.08
N GLY A 72 13.46 3.87 12.99
CA GLY A 72 12.54 2.79 13.29
C GLY A 72 12.60 1.70 12.25
N ASP A 73 12.58 0.48 12.76
CA ASP A 73 12.44 -0.70 11.96
C ASP A 73 11.09 -0.66 11.23
N VAL A 74 11.18 -0.86 9.92
CA VAL A 74 10.05 -1.04 9.00
C VAL A 74 10.05 -2.49 8.60
N GLU A 75 8.93 -3.14 8.80
CA GLU A 75 8.70 -4.53 8.42
C GLU A 75 7.42 -4.63 7.59
N ILE A 76 7.43 -5.53 6.62
CA ILE A 76 6.27 -5.81 5.76
C ILE A 76 5.64 -7.10 6.26
N PHE A 77 4.36 -7.04 6.63
CA PHE A 77 3.60 -8.18 7.14
C PHE A 77 2.71 -8.83 6.06
N GLY A 78 2.42 -8.11 4.98
CA GLY A 78 1.66 -8.66 3.86
C GLY A 78 1.11 -7.59 2.94
N SER A 79 0.48 -8.03 1.85
CA SER A 79 -0.18 -7.17 0.89
C SER A 79 -1.53 -7.73 0.48
N CYS A 80 -2.49 -6.84 0.19
CA CYS A 80 -3.81 -7.17 -0.32
C CYS A 80 -4.34 -6.00 -1.15
N ASN A 81 -4.85 -6.25 -2.36
CA ASN A 81 -5.56 -5.26 -3.20
C ASN A 81 -4.83 -3.90 -3.37
N GLY A 82 -3.49 -3.94 -3.47
CA GLY A 82 -2.65 -2.74 -3.61
C GLY A 82 -2.38 -1.97 -2.31
N LEU A 83 -2.88 -2.47 -1.17
CA LEU A 83 -2.51 -2.06 0.18
C LEU A 83 -1.44 -2.98 0.73
N ILE A 84 -0.64 -2.44 1.65
CA ILE A 84 0.43 -3.15 2.34
C ILE A 84 0.27 -2.92 3.82
N LEU A 85 0.29 -4.01 4.59
CA LEU A 85 0.41 -3.96 6.03
C LEU A 85 1.89 -3.84 6.39
N ILE A 86 2.24 -2.74 7.03
CA ILE A 86 3.61 -2.48 7.49
C ILE A 86 3.61 -2.15 8.98
N ARG A 87 4.65 -2.60 9.68
CA ARG A 87 4.98 -2.07 11.00
C ARG A 87 6.00 -0.96 10.82
N VAL A 88 5.83 0.13 11.55
CA VAL A 88 6.83 1.18 11.65
C VAL A 88 7.00 1.51 13.13
N HIS A 89 8.18 1.21 13.67
CA HIS A 89 8.39 1.17 15.13
C HIS A 89 7.39 0.22 15.80
N ASP A 90 6.55 0.77 16.66
CA ASP A 90 5.59 0.07 17.50
C ASP A 90 4.15 0.23 17.01
N ASP A 91 3.94 0.56 15.73
CA ASP A 91 2.62 0.83 15.18
C ASP A 91 2.43 0.09 13.85
N LEU A 92 1.24 -0.47 13.65
CA LEU A 92 0.81 -1.09 12.40
C LEU A 92 0.05 -0.09 11.53
N PHE A 93 0.41 -0.04 10.25
CA PHE A 93 -0.20 0.83 9.26
C PHE A 93 -0.67 0.04 8.05
N LEU A 94 -1.86 0.36 7.57
CA LEU A 94 -2.24 0.09 6.19
C LEU A 94 -1.72 1.23 5.31
N TRP A 95 -0.89 0.88 4.34
CA TRP A 95 -0.23 1.83 3.46
C TRP A 95 -0.51 1.52 2.00
N ASN A 96 -0.82 2.57 1.23
CA ASN A 96 -0.91 2.52 -0.21
C ASN A 96 0.34 3.19 -0.82
N PRO A 97 1.29 2.42 -1.39
CA PRO A 97 2.51 2.99 -1.97
C PRO A 97 2.27 3.91 -3.17
N LEU A 98 1.15 3.72 -3.89
CA LEU A 98 0.81 4.50 -5.07
C LEU A 98 0.34 5.90 -4.68
N THR A 99 -0.54 5.99 -3.69
CA THR A 99 -1.07 7.28 -3.21
C THR A 99 -0.20 7.91 -2.12
N ARG A 100 0.71 7.13 -1.53
CA ARG A 100 1.53 7.47 -0.35
C ARG A 100 0.69 7.75 0.91
N CYS A 101 -0.60 7.40 0.90
CA CYS A 101 -1.46 7.52 2.06
C CYS A 101 -1.25 6.32 2.98
N SER A 102 -1.21 6.57 4.28
CA SER A 102 -1.17 5.54 5.32
C SER A 102 -2.18 5.84 6.41
N LYS A 103 -2.75 4.79 6.99
CA LYS A 103 -3.64 4.87 8.15
C LYS A 103 -3.10 3.94 9.24
N LYS A 104 -2.89 4.48 10.44
CA LYS A 104 -2.59 3.65 11.63
C LYS A 104 -3.81 2.77 11.91
N VAL A 105 -3.58 1.47 12.05
CA VAL A 105 -4.62 0.49 12.37
C VAL A 105 -4.58 0.18 13.85
N LEU A 106 -3.40 -0.16 14.37
CA LEU A 106 -3.19 -0.66 15.74
C LEU A 106 -1.83 -0.18 16.28
N GLY A 107 -1.70 -0.10 17.61
CA GLY A 107 -0.41 -0.10 18.28
C GLY A 107 0.12 -1.53 18.37
N TYR A 108 1.34 -1.77 17.90
CA TYR A 108 2.02 -3.06 18.01
C TYR A 108 2.41 -3.39 19.46
N LYS A 109 2.66 -2.38 20.31
CA LYS A 109 2.85 -2.59 21.76
C LYS A 109 1.64 -3.27 22.41
N ASP A 110 0.44 -2.99 21.92
CA ASP A 110 -0.79 -3.58 22.44
C ASP A 110 -0.91 -5.08 22.09
N LEU A 111 -0.08 -5.56 21.17
CA LEU A 111 -0.01 -6.96 20.78
C LEU A 111 1.09 -7.72 21.53
N HIS A 112 2.06 -7.03 22.13
CA HIS A 112 3.24 -7.64 22.73
C HIS A 112 2.85 -8.40 24.01
N ASP A 113 3.01 -9.72 23.98
CA ASP A 113 2.91 -10.61 25.12
C ASP A 113 4.31 -11.20 25.34
N GLU A 114 4.79 -11.24 26.59
CA GLU A 114 6.14 -11.75 26.91
C GLU A 114 6.25 -13.26 26.64
N ASP A 115 5.12 -13.97 26.60
CA ASP A 115 5.10 -15.43 26.53
C ASP A 115 5.01 -15.99 25.10
N TYR A 116 4.74 -15.16 24.07
CA TYR A 116 4.49 -15.65 22.70
C TYR A 116 5.02 -14.74 21.58
N TYR A 117 5.46 -15.36 20.49
CA TYR A 117 5.74 -14.65 19.24
C TYR A 117 4.44 -14.29 18.52
N ILE A 118 4.19 -13.00 18.31
CA ILE A 118 3.05 -12.55 17.51
C ILE A 118 3.39 -12.62 16.02
N VAL A 119 2.62 -13.43 15.29
CA VAL A 119 2.56 -13.37 13.83
C VAL A 119 1.42 -12.44 13.45
N SER A 120 1.66 -11.48 12.57
CA SER A 120 0.64 -10.56 12.07
C SER A 120 0.53 -10.65 10.54
N GLY A 121 -0.61 -10.26 10.00
CA GLY A 121 -0.88 -10.34 8.57
C GLY A 121 -2.25 -9.78 8.22
N LEU A 122 -2.59 -9.85 6.93
CA LEU A 122 -3.94 -9.58 6.45
C LEU A 122 -4.66 -10.92 6.33
N CYS A 123 -5.80 -11.05 7.01
CA CYS A 123 -6.56 -12.29 7.08
C CYS A 123 -7.82 -12.18 6.23
N PHE A 124 -8.13 -13.24 5.50
CA PHE A 124 -9.41 -13.40 4.82
C PHE A 124 -10.56 -13.50 5.82
N ASP A 125 -11.60 -12.70 5.65
CA ASP A 125 -12.85 -12.84 6.36
C ASP A 125 -13.84 -13.64 5.51
N SER A 126 -14.05 -14.89 5.90
CA SER A 126 -14.97 -15.80 5.23
C SER A 126 -16.44 -15.39 5.30
N LEU A 127 -16.84 -14.58 6.28
CA LEU A 127 -18.23 -14.16 6.44
C LEU A 127 -18.59 -13.07 5.43
N SER A 128 -17.68 -12.13 5.19
CA SER A 128 -17.83 -11.08 4.18
C SER A 128 -17.31 -11.51 2.80
N ASN A 129 -16.55 -12.61 2.72
CA ASN A 129 -15.84 -13.06 1.52
C ASN A 129 -14.86 -12.00 0.99
N GLU A 130 -14.16 -11.32 1.92
CA GLU A 130 -13.21 -10.25 1.65
C GLU A 130 -11.82 -10.55 2.23
N TYR A 131 -10.78 -9.96 1.63
CA TYR A 131 -9.38 -9.97 2.09
C TYR A 131 -8.93 -8.57 2.50
#